data_AF-A0A8T4N1N9-F1
#
_entry.id   AF-A0A8T4N1N9-F1
#
_cell.length_a   1.000
_cell.length_b   1.000
_cell.length_c   1.000
_cell.angle_alpha   90.00
_cell.angle_beta   90.00
_cell.angle_gamma   90.00
#
_symmetry.space_group_name_H-M   'P 1'
#
loop_
_entity.id
_entity.type
_entity.pdbx_description
1 polymer ?
#
loop_
_entity_poly.entity_id
_entity_poly.type
_entity_poly.pdbx_seq_one_letter_code
_entity_poly.pdbx_strand_id
1 'polypeptide(L)'
;MNRKGMEMAISTIIWIIIGIVVLIGLVVFITKGFGLFKEGTEPVLKTSRNNVVKQACEIACRGEDSRTFCCEPFKVDGKNVYCKNSSLNLDCNYDCSEVVCS
;
A
#
# COMPACT_ATOMS: atom_id res chain seq x y z
N MET A 1 46.04 -1.90 -46.96
CA MET A 1 45.33 -1.74 -45.67
C MET A 1 43.82 -1.74 -45.91
N ASN A 2 43.13 -2.80 -45.50
CA ASN A 2 41.70 -3.01 -45.73
C ASN A 2 40.86 -2.08 -44.83
N ARG A 3 40.49 -0.90 -45.34
CA ARG A 3 39.59 0.05 -44.66
C ARG A 3 38.14 -0.46 -44.51
N LYS A 4 37.70 -1.37 -45.39
CA LYS A 4 36.31 -1.88 -45.42
C LYS A 4 35.93 -2.80 -44.25
N GLY A 5 36.90 -3.49 -43.63
CA GLY A 5 36.62 -4.35 -42.47
C GLY A 5 36.42 -3.56 -41.17
N MET A 6 37.01 -2.37 -41.08
CA MET A 6 36.99 -1.53 -39.89
C MET A 6 35.67 -0.73 -39.77
N GLU A 7 35.10 -0.31 -40.91
CA GLU A 7 33.80 0.40 -40.92
C GLU A 7 32.63 -0.48 -40.46
N MET A 8 32.64 -1.78 -40.76
CA MET A 8 31.59 -2.70 -40.29
C MET A 8 31.60 -2.86 -38.76
N ALA A 9 32.78 -2.93 -38.14
CA ALA A 9 32.91 -3.07 -36.69
C ALA A 9 32.48 -1.81 -35.93
N ILE A 10 32.69 -0.63 -36.52
CA ILE A 10 32.30 0.65 -35.89
C ILE A 10 30.78 0.82 -35.89
N SER A 11 30.10 0.41 -36.97
CA SER A 11 28.63 0.46 -37.05
C SER A 11 27.96 -0.41 -35.99
N THR A 12 28.42 -1.64 -35.79
CA THR A 12 27.82 -2.56 -34.81
C THR A 12 27.99 -2.08 -33.37
N ILE A 13 29.12 -1.47 -33.03
CA ILE A 13 29.38 -0.89 -31.71
C ILE A 13 28.40 0.24 -31.40
N ILE A 14 28.10 1.10 -32.39
CA ILE A 14 27.14 2.21 -32.22
C ILE A 14 25.74 1.67 -31.91
N TRP A 15 25.30 0.64 -32.63
CA TRP A 15 24.00 0.00 -32.38
C TRP A 15 23.90 -0.62 -30.99
N ILE A 16 24.97 -1.26 -30.50
CA ILE A 16 25.01 -1.83 -29.15
C ILE A 16 24.87 -0.72 -28.09
N ILE A 17 25.58 0.40 -28.26
CA ILE A 17 25.51 1.52 -27.32
C ILE A 17 24.09 2.11 -27.29
N ILE A 18 23.46 2.32 -28.45
CA ILE A 18 22.08 2.82 -28.53
C ILE A 18 21.12 1.85 -27.83
N GLY A 19 21.27 0.53 -28.06
CA GLY A 19 20.45 -0.49 -27.40
C GLY A 19 20.53 -0.42 -25.87
N ILE A 20 21.75 -0.26 -25.33
CA ILE A 20 21.97 -0.13 -23.88
C ILE A 20 21.31 1.14 -23.34
N VAL A 21 21.45 2.28 -24.03
CA VAL A 21 20.85 3.56 -23.61
C VAL A 21 19.33 3.47 -23.57
N VAL A 22 18.70 2.84 -24.57
CA VAL A 22 17.25 2.62 -24.61
C VAL A 22 16.79 1.73 -23.46
N LEU A 23 17.53 0.65 -23.16
CA LEU A 23 17.23 -0.26 -22.07
C LEU A 23 17.26 0.44 -20.70
N ILE A 24 18.29 1.27 -20.46
CA ILE A 24 18.37 2.07 -19.23
C ILE A 24 17.20 3.05 -19.15
N GLY A 25 16.87 3.72 -20.25
CA GLY A 25 15.72 4.63 -20.33
C GLY A 25 14.40 3.95 -19.96
N LEU A 26 14.15 2.75 -20.49
CA LEU A 26 12.97 1.94 -20.17
C LEU A 26 12.91 1.55 -18.69
N VAL A 27 14.03 1.07 -18.12
CA VAL A 27 14.08 0.69 -16.71
C VAL A 27 13.76 1.89 -15.80
N VAL A 28 14.35 3.05 -16.09
CA VAL A 28 14.09 4.28 -15.31
C VAL A 28 12.64 4.74 -15.47
N PHE A 29 12.12 4.74 -16.69
CA PHE A 29 10.74 5.14 -16.98
C PHE A 29 9.72 4.23 -16.28
N ILE A 30 9.92 2.91 -16.36
CA ILE A 30 9.05 1.92 -15.72
C ILE A 30 9.16 2.05 -14.20
N THR A 31 10.37 2.11 -13.64
CA THR A 31 10.57 2.17 -12.18
C THR A 31 9.99 3.45 -11.56
N LYS A 32 10.13 4.59 -12.24
CA LYS A 32 9.52 5.86 -11.80
C LYS A 32 8.01 5.90 -12.03
N GLY A 33 7.52 5.34 -13.14
CA GLY A 33 6.09 5.26 -13.45
C GLY A 33 5.30 4.43 -12.44
N PHE A 34 5.86 3.29 -12.01
CA PHE A 34 5.25 2.47 -10.96
C PHE A 34 5.36 3.09 -9.56
N GLY A 35 6.36 3.95 -9.30
CA GLY A 35 6.46 4.71 -8.05
C GLY A 35 5.25 5.64 -7.84
N LEU A 36 4.87 6.38 -8.87
CA LEU A 36 3.69 7.26 -8.85
C LEU A 36 2.37 6.48 -8.70
N PHE A 37 2.28 5.27 -9.28
CA PHE A 37 1.09 4.43 -9.14
C PHE A 37 0.94 3.84 -7.73
N LYS A 38 2.04 3.53 -7.04
CA LYS A 38 1.99 3.09 -5.63
C LYS A 38 1.51 4.22 -4.72
N GLU A 39 2.06 5.42 -4.88
CA GLU A 39 1.64 6.59 -4.08
C GLU A 39 0.17 6.97 -4.33
N GLY A 40 -0.34 6.81 -5.56
CA GLY A 40 -1.74 7.07 -5.90
C GLY A 40 -2.76 6.03 -5.40
N THR A 41 -2.33 4.78 -5.16
CA THR A 41 -3.24 3.69 -4.71
C THR A 41 -3.22 3.45 -3.20
N GLU A 42 -2.18 3.89 -2.49
CA GLU A 42 -2.14 3.88 -1.03
C GLU A 42 -3.32 4.60 -0.33
N PRO A 43 -3.79 5.79 -0.76
CA PRO A 43 -4.91 6.44 -0.09
C PRO A 43 -6.22 5.67 -0.26
N VAL A 44 -6.46 5.04 -1.41
CA VAL A 44 -7.69 4.26 -1.67
C VAL A 44 -7.71 2.97 -0.84
N LEU A 45 -6.56 2.30 -0.69
CA LEU A 45 -6.43 1.11 0.15
C LEU A 45 -6.49 1.43 1.67
N LYS A 46 -6.16 2.65 2.10
CA LYS A 46 -6.32 3.08 3.50
C LYS A 46 -7.80 3.31 3.84
N THR A 47 -8.59 3.87 2.93
CA THR A 47 -10.02 4.12 3.14
C THR A 47 -10.83 2.83 3.28
N SER A 48 -10.57 1.81 2.45
CA SER A 48 -11.27 0.52 2.56
C SER A 48 -10.93 -0.24 3.85
N ARG A 49 -9.72 -0.08 4.40
CA ARG A 49 -9.29 -0.79 5.62
C ARG A 49 -9.91 -0.21 6.89
N ASN A 50 -10.02 1.11 6.99
CA ASN A 50 -10.73 1.76 8.08
C ASN A 50 -12.23 1.39 8.07
N ASN A 51 -12.82 1.17 6.89
CA ASN A 51 -14.22 0.77 6.77
C ASN A 51 -14.49 -0.64 7.30
N VAL A 52 -13.58 -1.60 7.13
CA VAL A 52 -13.76 -2.97 7.66
C VAL A 52 -13.72 -2.98 9.19
N VAL A 53 -12.77 -2.27 9.80
CA VAL A 53 -12.71 -2.14 11.26
C VAL A 53 -13.92 -1.36 11.77
N LYS A 54 -14.34 -0.30 11.05
CA LYS A 54 -15.53 0.47 11.39
C LYS A 54 -16.79 -0.40 11.41
N GLN A 55 -17.00 -1.23 10.38
CA GLN A 55 -18.13 -2.15 10.32
C GLN A 55 -18.11 -3.18 11.45
N ALA A 56 -16.95 -3.77 11.75
CA ALA A 56 -16.83 -4.73 12.84
C ALA A 56 -17.16 -4.08 14.21
N CYS A 57 -16.67 -2.87 14.45
CA CYS A 57 -16.98 -2.10 15.64
C CYS A 57 -18.46 -1.68 15.72
N GLU A 58 -19.09 -1.34 14.59
CA GLU A 58 -20.51 -1.00 14.54
C GLU A 58 -21.40 -2.22 14.82
N ILE A 59 -21.02 -3.40 14.35
CA ILE A 59 -21.73 -4.67 14.64
C ILE A 59 -21.61 -5.01 16.12
N ALA A 60 -20.41 -4.94 16.70
CA ALA A 60 -20.20 -5.19 18.13
C ALA A 60 -20.99 -4.20 19.01
N CYS A 61 -21.04 -2.93 18.59
CA CYS A 61 -21.85 -1.92 19.27
C CYS A 61 -23.36 -2.21 19.17
N ARG A 62 -23.88 -2.51 17.98
CA ARG A 62 -25.31 -2.83 17.78
C ARG A 62 -25.72 -4.14 18.44
N GLY A 63 -24.78 -5.07 18.58
CA GLY A 63 -24.97 -6.34 19.28
C GLY A 63 -24.85 -6.23 20.80
N GLU A 64 -24.66 -5.04 21.37
CA GLU A 64 -24.41 -4.79 22.80
C GLU A 64 -23.23 -5.60 23.38
N ASP A 65 -22.33 -6.05 22.51
CA ASP A 65 -21.20 -6.91 22.85
C ASP A 65 -20.01 -6.04 23.30
N SER A 66 -20.18 -5.43 24.47
CA SER A 66 -19.24 -4.50 25.11
C SER A 66 -17.84 -5.08 25.28
N ARG A 67 -17.74 -6.39 25.54
CA ARG A 67 -16.46 -7.11 25.63
C ARG A 67 -15.72 -7.13 24.31
N THR A 68 -16.39 -7.51 23.23
CA THR A 68 -15.83 -7.55 21.87
C THR A 68 -15.40 -6.15 21.42
N PHE A 69 -16.20 -5.14 21.73
CA PHE A 69 -15.90 -3.74 21.38
C PHE A 69 -14.71 -3.16 22.17
N CYS A 70 -14.61 -3.46 23.46
CA CYS A 70 -13.67 -2.81 24.38
C CYS A 70 -12.35 -3.58 24.58
N CYS A 71 -12.39 -4.91 24.48
CA CYS A 71 -11.29 -5.79 24.86
C CYS A 71 -10.58 -6.43 23.66
N GLU A 72 -11.29 -6.71 22.57
CA GLU A 72 -10.70 -7.41 21.43
C GLU A 72 -10.05 -6.41 20.45
N PRO A 73 -8.73 -6.51 20.21
CA PRO A 73 -8.10 -5.74 19.15
C PRO A 73 -8.37 -6.38 17.80
N PHE A 74 -8.76 -5.56 16.83
CA PHE A 74 -8.84 -5.98 15.44
C PHE A 74 -7.44 -5.95 14.81
N LYS A 75 -6.97 -7.10 14.32
CA LYS A 75 -5.69 -7.19 13.59
C LYS A 75 -5.88 -6.70 12.17
N VAL A 76 -5.30 -5.54 11.87
CA VAL A 76 -5.19 -5.03 10.50
C VAL A 76 -3.73 -4.79 10.18
N ASP A 77 -3.22 -5.54 9.19
CA ASP A 77 -1.84 -5.36 8.67
C ASP A 77 -0.75 -5.55 9.74
N GLY A 78 -0.96 -6.53 10.63
CA GLY A 78 -0.05 -6.81 11.76
C GLY A 78 -0.12 -5.81 12.92
N LYS A 79 -0.99 -4.80 12.85
CA LYS A 79 -1.24 -3.83 13.92
C LYS A 79 -2.58 -4.10 14.60
N ASN A 80 -2.59 -3.96 15.91
CA ASN A 80 -3.79 -4.06 16.73
C ASN A 80 -4.50 -2.70 16.74
N VAL A 81 -5.73 -2.65 16.22
CA VAL A 81 -6.57 -1.44 16.20
C VAL A 81 -7.77 -1.66 17.10
N TYR A 82 -8.06 -0.69 17.98
CA TYR A 82 -9.20 -0.73 18.89
C TYR A 82 -10.33 0.18 18.38
N CYS A 83 -11.58 -0.21 18.65
CA CYS A 83 -12.78 0.55 18.26
C CYS A 83 -12.85 1.95 18.89
N LYS A 84 -12.18 2.14 20.03
CA LYS A 84 -12.03 3.42 20.75
C LYS A 84 -11.13 4.45 20.06
N ASN A 85 -10.51 4.09 18.92
CA ASN A 85 -9.66 5.04 18.19
C ASN A 85 -10.53 6.07 17.44
N SER A 86 -10.39 7.35 17.80
CA SER A 86 -11.11 8.49 17.22
C SER A 86 -10.96 8.62 15.70
N SER A 87 -9.95 7.97 15.11
CA SER A 87 -9.72 7.94 13.66
C SER A 87 -10.79 7.17 12.88
N LEU A 88 -11.59 6.33 13.54
CA LEU A 88 -12.64 5.52 12.88
C LEU A 88 -13.98 6.25 12.71
N ASN A 89 -14.15 7.42 13.33
CA ASN A 89 -15.37 8.24 13.26
C ASN A 89 -16.65 7.38 13.41
N LEU A 90 -16.72 6.64 14.52
CA LEU A 90 -17.83 5.77 14.90
C LEU A 90 -18.87 6.60 15.66
N ASP A 91 -20.15 6.43 15.32
CA ASP A 91 -21.27 7.10 16.01
C ASP A 91 -21.60 6.45 17.37
N CYS A 92 -21.08 5.24 17.58
CA CYS A 92 -21.23 4.48 18.81
C CYS A 92 -20.33 5.00 19.93
N ASN A 93 -20.94 5.67 20.90
CA ASN A 93 -20.30 6.05 22.16
C ASN A 93 -20.58 4.97 23.22
N TYR A 94 -19.79 3.90 23.21
CA TYR A 94 -19.90 2.81 24.18
C TYR A 94 -18.89 3.04 25.33
N ASP A 95 -19.35 3.02 26.58
CA ASP A 95 -18.48 3.24 27.74
C ASP A 95 -17.71 1.95 28.09
N CYS A 96 -16.43 1.94 27.74
CA CYS A 96 -15.53 0.82 28.04
C CYS A 96 -14.93 0.86 29.45
N SER A 97 -15.24 1.87 30.26
CA SER A 97 -14.65 2.06 31.60
C SER A 97 -15.16 1.03 32.61
N GLU A 98 -16.36 0.51 32.39
CA GLU A 98 -16.99 -0.51 33.23
C GLU A 98 -16.70 -1.95 32.76
N VAL A 99 -16.09 -2.12 31.59
CA VAL A 99 -15.85 -3.43 30.98
C VAL A 99 -14.52 -4.00 31.46
N VAL A 100 -14.58 -5.03 32.30
CA VAL A 100 -13.40 -5.77 32.75
C VAL A 100 -12.95 -6.76 31.66
N CYS A 101 -11.85 -6.41 30.98
CA CYS A 101 -11.15 -7.29 30.05
C CYS A 101 -10.28 -8.27 30.85
N SER A 102 -10.88 -9.40 31.23
CA SER A 102 -10.20 -10.51 31.92
C SER A 102 -9.52 -11.47 30.96
#